data_AF-A0A6M4NMI7-F1
#
_entry.id   AF-A0A6M4NMI7-F1
#
_cell.length_a   1.000
_cell.length_b   1.000
_cell.length_c   1.000
_cell.angle_alpha   90.00
_cell.angle_beta   90.00
_cell.angle_gamma   90.00
#
_symmetry.space_group_name_H-M   'P 1'
#
loop_
_entity.id
_entity.type
_entity.pdbx_description
1 polymer ?
#
loop_
_entity_poly.entity_id
_entity_poly.type
_entity_poly.pdbx_seq_one_letter_code
_entity_poly.pdbx_strand_id
1 'polypeptide(L)'
;MKYIKKLWVILLIVSTPAFGGEFIDGMDDIPLMEGMRQIQSSNISFGNDESRFDEAYISSDKVSFKKAALFYQNTLPQLGWILTGKKENALHFERDMEVLDIALEKSKPILIRITLKSKD
;
A
#
# COMPACT_ATOMS: atom_id res chain seq x y z
N MET A 1 32.01 20.41 -49.57
CA MET A 1 31.84 21.02 -48.24
C MET A 1 30.56 20.48 -47.63
N LYS A 2 30.60 20.12 -46.34
CA LYS A 2 29.72 19.21 -45.59
C LYS A 2 28.24 19.62 -45.53
N TYR A 3 27.33 18.67 -45.77
CA TYR A 3 25.88 18.80 -45.56
C TYR A 3 25.55 18.90 -44.07
N ILE A 4 24.90 19.98 -43.64
CA ILE A 4 24.40 20.13 -42.26
C ILE A 4 22.93 19.66 -42.26
N LYS A 5 22.71 18.40 -41.86
CA LYS A 5 21.37 17.88 -41.60
C LYS A 5 20.88 18.46 -40.27
N LYS A 6 19.91 19.38 -40.30
CA LYS A 6 19.19 19.84 -39.10
C LYS A 6 18.25 18.73 -38.65
N LEU A 7 18.59 18.06 -37.56
CA LEU A 7 17.74 17.06 -36.92
C LEU A 7 16.79 17.80 -35.95
N TRP A 8 15.51 17.88 -36.29
CA TRP A 8 14.47 18.36 -35.38
C TRP A 8 14.11 17.23 -34.41
N VAL A 9 14.40 17.41 -33.13
CA VAL A 9 13.92 16.51 -32.07
C VAL A 9 12.53 17.00 -31.65
N ILE A 10 11.50 16.22 -31.96
CA ILE A 10 10.14 16.42 -31.45
C ILE A 10 10.05 15.67 -30.12
N LEU A 11 9.93 16.41 -29.01
CA LEU A 11 9.71 15.85 -27.68
C LEU A 11 8.19 15.66 -27.48
N LEU A 12 7.71 14.43 -27.68
CA LEU A 12 6.32 14.05 -27.34
C LEU A 12 6.23 13.81 -25.83
N ILE A 13 5.61 14.75 -25.13
CA ILE A 13 5.24 14.57 -23.71
C ILE A 13 3.97 13.71 -23.69
N VAL A 14 4.14 12.40 -23.50
CA VAL A 14 3.02 11.51 -23.21
C VAL A 14 2.67 11.67 -21.74
N SER A 15 1.55 12.34 -21.45
CA SER A 15 0.98 12.35 -20.10
C SER A 15 0.28 11.01 -19.89
N THR A 16 0.91 10.11 -19.12
CA THR A 16 0.21 8.96 -18.55
C THR A 16 -0.76 9.48 -17.50
N PRO A 17 -2.05 9.11 -17.52
CA PRO A 17 -2.95 9.45 -16.43
C PRO A 17 -2.38 8.85 -15.14
N ALA A 18 -2.00 9.72 -14.21
CA ALA A 18 -1.68 9.30 -12.85
C ALA A 18 -3.00 8.93 -12.19
N PHE A 19 -3.34 7.64 -12.17
CA PHE A 19 -4.40 7.15 -11.30
C PHE A 19 -3.91 7.37 -9.87
N GLY A 20 -4.44 8.38 -9.18
CA GLY A 20 -4.20 8.53 -7.75
C GLY A 20 -4.64 7.25 -7.07
N GLY A 21 -3.72 6.60 -6.33
CA GLY A 21 -4.08 5.42 -5.56
C GLY A 21 -5.15 5.77 -4.54
N GLU A 22 -6.15 4.91 -4.39
CA GLU A 22 -7.05 4.98 -3.23
C GLU A 22 -6.26 4.63 -1.97
N PHE A 23 -6.65 5.20 -0.83
CA PHE A 23 -6.11 4.86 0.49
C PHE A 23 -7.14 4.02 1.24
N ILE A 24 -6.66 3.29 2.25
CA ILE A 24 -7.55 2.56 3.15
C ILE A 24 -8.24 3.59 4.07
N ASP A 25 -9.57 3.58 4.11
CA ASP A 25 -10.35 4.46 4.99
C ASP A 25 -9.92 4.28 6.45
N GLY A 26 -9.57 5.38 7.11
CA GLY A 26 -9.01 5.39 8.47
C GLY A 26 -7.48 5.28 8.53
N MET A 27 -6.81 5.13 7.39
CA MET A 27 -5.35 5.07 7.27
C MET A 27 -4.89 5.90 6.06
N ASP A 28 -4.85 7.23 6.24
CA ASP A 28 -4.72 8.24 5.17
C ASP A 28 -3.46 8.11 4.30
N ASP A 29 -2.49 7.30 4.72
CA ASP A 29 -1.20 7.12 4.07
C ASP A 29 -0.90 5.67 3.68
N ILE A 30 -1.85 4.75 3.92
CA ILE A 30 -1.71 3.33 3.54
C ILE A 30 -2.49 3.06 2.26
N PRO A 31 -1.81 2.80 1.13
CA PRO A 31 -2.49 2.63 -0.15
C PRO A 31 -3.37 1.37 -0.18
N LEU A 32 -4.56 1.51 -0.76
CA LEU A 32 -5.40 0.38 -1.16
C LEU A 32 -4.89 -0.17 -2.49
N MET A 33 -4.45 -1.42 -2.48
CA MET A 33 -3.95 -2.07 -3.70
C MET A 33 -5.05 -2.17 -4.77
N GLU A 34 -4.70 -1.82 -6.01
CA GLU A 34 -5.60 -1.99 -7.16
C GLU A 34 -6.15 -3.43 -7.25
N GLY A 35 -7.46 -3.53 -7.43
CA GLY A 35 -8.18 -4.82 -7.49
C GLY A 35 -8.51 -5.42 -6.12
N MET A 36 -8.18 -4.73 -5.03
CA MET A 36 -8.70 -4.99 -3.69
C MET A 36 -9.78 -3.97 -3.33
N ARG A 37 -10.64 -4.33 -2.38
CA ARG A 37 -11.68 -3.44 -1.83
C ARG A 37 -11.67 -3.55 -0.31
N GLN A 38 -11.87 -2.43 0.37
CA GLN A 38 -12.07 -2.42 1.81
C GLN A 38 -13.47 -2.92 2.18
N ILE A 39 -13.53 -3.68 3.27
CA ILE A 39 -14.78 -4.09 3.89
C ILE A 39 -15.12 -3.05 4.95
N GLN A 40 -15.96 -2.09 4.61
CA GLN A 40 -16.26 -0.94 5.47
C GLN A 40 -16.92 -1.34 6.81
N SER A 41 -17.69 -2.42 6.84
CA SER A 41 -18.41 -2.87 8.05
C SER A 41 -17.52 -3.48 9.14
N SER A 42 -16.20 -3.55 8.94
CA SER A 42 -15.25 -4.20 9.86
C SER A 42 -14.09 -3.31 10.26
N ASN A 43 -14.20 -1.98 10.08
CA ASN A 43 -13.16 -1.06 10.54
C ASN A 43 -13.30 -0.86 12.06
N ILE A 44 -12.18 -0.93 12.76
CA ILE A 44 -12.10 -0.74 14.20
C ILE A 44 -11.04 0.32 14.45
N SER A 45 -11.41 1.41 15.13
CA SER A 45 -10.48 2.47 15.53
C SER A 45 -10.65 2.75 17.01
N PHE A 46 -9.56 2.68 17.75
CA PHE A 46 -9.49 2.98 19.17
C PHE A 46 -8.24 3.82 19.44
N GLY A 47 -8.35 4.80 20.33
CA GLY A 47 -7.18 5.54 20.77
C GLY A 47 -7.33 7.04 20.89
N ASN A 48 -6.20 7.68 21.14
CA ASN A 48 -5.98 9.12 21.08
C ASN A 48 -4.67 9.37 20.32
N ASP A 49 -4.20 10.61 20.31
CA ASP A 49 -2.96 10.99 19.59
C ASP A 49 -1.70 10.26 20.10
N GLU A 50 -1.71 9.73 21.33
CA GLU A 50 -0.57 9.02 21.93
C GLU A 50 -0.64 7.50 21.72
N SER A 51 -1.84 6.91 21.84
CA SER A 51 -2.07 5.48 21.68
C SER A 51 -3.16 5.25 20.64
N ARG A 52 -2.78 5.05 19.37
CA ARG A 52 -3.72 4.73 18.28
C ARG A 52 -3.71 3.24 17.97
N PHE A 53 -4.86 2.69 17.64
CA PHE A 53 -5.05 1.36 17.08
C PHE A 53 -6.15 1.43 16.02
N ASP A 54 -5.78 1.28 14.75
CA ASP A 54 -6.70 1.18 13.63
C ASP A 54 -6.56 -0.19 12.98
N GLU A 55 -7.68 -0.84 12.70
CA GLU A 55 -7.75 -2.15 12.07
C GLU A 55 -8.77 -2.13 10.93
N ALA A 56 -8.29 -2.42 9.73
CA ALA A 56 -9.10 -2.48 8.52
C ALA A 56 -8.96 -3.85 7.84
N TYR A 57 -9.97 -4.22 7.07
CA TYR A 57 -9.96 -5.45 6.28
C TYR A 57 -10.12 -5.12 4.80
N ILE A 58 -9.24 -5.70 3.97
CA ILE A 58 -9.30 -5.59 2.52
C ILE A 58 -9.44 -6.98 1.89
N SER A 59 -10.20 -7.06 0.80
CA SER A 59 -10.59 -8.31 0.17
C SER A 59 -10.48 -8.27 -1.35
N SER A 60 -10.21 -9.43 -1.94
CA SER A 60 -10.26 -9.62 -3.39
C SER A 60 -10.52 -11.08 -3.76
N ASP A 61 -11.24 -11.27 -4.85
CA ASP A 61 -11.40 -12.59 -5.50
C ASP A 61 -10.29 -12.88 -6.52
N LYS A 62 -9.54 -11.84 -6.94
CA LYS A 62 -8.62 -11.90 -8.10
C LYS A 62 -7.15 -11.71 -7.71
N VAL A 63 -6.89 -11.16 -6.54
CA VAL A 63 -5.54 -10.88 -6.04
C VAL A 63 -5.13 -12.00 -5.08
N SER A 64 -3.87 -12.44 -5.17
CA SER A 64 -3.28 -13.36 -4.18
C SER A 64 -2.52 -12.58 -3.11
N PHE A 65 -2.37 -13.15 -1.91
CA PHE A 65 -1.58 -12.52 -0.86
C PHE A 65 -0.15 -12.20 -1.31
N LYS A 66 0.49 -13.08 -2.10
CA LYS A 66 1.82 -12.84 -2.65
C LYS A 66 1.88 -11.56 -3.50
N LYS A 67 0.84 -11.28 -4.28
CA LYS A 67 0.76 -10.07 -5.12
C LYS A 67 0.55 -8.83 -4.26
N ALA A 68 -0.32 -8.90 -3.25
CA ALA A 68 -0.52 -7.82 -2.27
C ALA A 68 0.74 -7.54 -1.46
N ALA A 69 1.41 -8.58 -0.97
CA ALA A 69 2.66 -8.46 -0.24
C ALA A 69 3.75 -7.79 -1.09
N LEU A 70 3.87 -8.14 -2.38
CA LEU A 70 4.83 -7.50 -3.27
C LEU A 70 4.51 -6.02 -3.49
N PHE A 71 3.23 -5.68 -3.65
CA PHE A 71 2.78 -4.29 -3.75
C PHE A 71 3.20 -3.48 -2.50
N TYR A 72 2.89 -3.95 -1.30
CA TYR A 72 3.22 -3.24 -0.06
C TYR A 72 4.72 -3.15 0.19
N GLN A 73 5.50 -4.21 -0.12
CA GLN A 73 6.97 -4.17 -0.04
C GLN A 73 7.61 -3.13 -0.97
N ASN A 74 6.97 -2.82 -2.10
CA ASN A 74 7.52 -1.84 -3.06
C ASN A 74 7.02 -0.42 -2.80
N THR A 75 5.84 -0.27 -2.20
CA THR A 75 5.15 1.01 -2.05
C THR A 75 5.44 1.66 -0.71
N LEU A 76 5.32 0.91 0.39
CA LEU A 76 5.44 1.46 1.74
C LEU A 76 6.84 2.04 2.05
N PRO A 77 7.96 1.45 1.59
CA PRO A 77 9.27 2.08 1.78
C PRO A 77 9.42 3.47 1.16
N GLN A 78 8.68 3.75 0.08
CA GLN A 78 8.67 5.08 -0.52
C GLN A 78 7.88 6.11 0.30
N LEU A 79 7.08 5.64 1.25
CA LEU A 79 6.29 6.43 2.20
C LEU A 79 6.93 6.46 3.60
N GLY A 80 8.20 6.04 3.71
CA GLY A 80 8.98 6.07 4.94
C GLY A 80 8.87 4.81 5.82
N TRP A 81 8.09 3.81 5.43
CA TRP A 81 7.95 2.58 6.21
C TRP A 81 9.13 1.62 6.01
N ILE A 82 9.68 1.13 7.11
CA ILE A 82 10.79 0.19 7.12
C ILE A 82 10.22 -1.22 7.28
N LEU A 83 10.48 -2.12 6.34
CA LEU A 83 10.12 -3.54 6.48
C LEU A 83 11.01 -4.18 7.55
N THR A 84 10.43 -4.53 8.69
CA THR A 84 11.12 -5.12 9.85
C THR A 84 10.84 -6.63 9.99
N GLY A 85 9.79 -7.15 9.34
CA GLY A 85 9.47 -8.57 9.35
C GLY A 85 8.71 -9.06 8.13
N LYS A 86 8.99 -10.29 7.69
CA LYS A 86 8.30 -10.94 6.57
C LYS A 86 8.14 -12.44 6.83
N LYS A 87 6.90 -12.91 6.71
CA LYS A 87 6.51 -14.32 6.74
C LYS A 87 5.70 -14.64 5.48
N GLU A 88 5.37 -15.90 5.25
CA GLU A 88 4.56 -16.32 4.10
C GLU A 88 3.22 -15.59 4.01
N ASN A 89 2.60 -15.36 5.17
CA ASN A 89 1.23 -14.81 5.31
C ASN A 89 1.19 -13.47 6.07
N ALA A 90 2.34 -12.83 6.30
CA ALA A 90 2.38 -11.57 7.04
C ALA A 90 3.59 -10.69 6.67
N LEU A 91 3.39 -9.37 6.73
CA LEU A 91 4.44 -8.36 6.70
C LEU A 91 4.34 -7.47 7.93
N HIS A 92 5.50 -6.98 8.39
CA HIS A 92 5.62 -6.08 9.53
C HIS A 92 6.49 -4.90 9.13
N PHE A 93 5.99 -3.70 9.36
CA PHE A 93 6.68 -2.45 9.07
C PHE A 93 6.68 -1.52 10.29
N GLU A 94 7.70 -0.67 10.36
CA GLU A 94 7.79 0.41 11.34
C GLU A 94 8.06 1.75 10.65
N ARG A 95 7.48 2.82 11.17
CA ARG A 95 7.80 4.20 10.80
C ARG A 95 7.64 5.08 12.03
N ASP A 96 8.70 5.77 12.43
CA ASP A 96 8.72 6.60 13.64
C ASP A 96 8.24 5.83 14.89
N MET A 97 7.10 6.23 15.47
CA MET A 97 6.46 5.53 16.61
C MET A 97 5.26 4.70 16.17
N GLU A 98 5.17 4.32 14.90
CA GLU A 98 4.07 3.55 14.34
C GLU A 98 4.53 2.16 13.90
N VAL A 99 3.64 1.19 14.07
CA VAL A 99 3.79 -0.18 13.64
C VAL A 99 2.63 -0.52 12.71
N LEU A 100 2.95 -1.10 11.56
CA LEU A 100 1.99 -1.56 10.56
C LEU A 100 2.13 -3.06 10.32
N ASP A 101 1.07 -3.80 10.62
CA ASP A 101 0.95 -5.23 10.37
C ASP A 101 0.00 -5.49 9.20
N ILE A 102 0.43 -6.34 8.26
CA ILE A 102 -0.36 -6.77 7.10
C ILE A 102 -0.41 -8.29 7.11
N ALA A 103 -1.56 -8.87 7.44
CA ALA A 103 -1.70 -10.31 7.67
C ALA A 103 -2.84 -10.93 6.85
N LEU A 104 -2.60 -12.13 6.30
CA LEU A 104 -3.62 -12.92 5.63
C LEU A 104 -4.50 -13.64 6.67
N GLU A 105 -5.79 -13.33 6.70
CA GLU A 105 -6.77 -13.99 7.56
C GLU A 105 -7.46 -15.17 6.85
N LYS A 106 -7.74 -15.01 5.55
CA LYS A 106 -8.41 -16.02 4.73
C LYS A 106 -7.86 -15.99 3.32
N SER A 107 -7.74 -17.15 2.68
CA SER A 107 -7.12 -17.25 1.34
C SER A 107 -8.12 -17.24 0.16
N LYS A 108 -9.42 -17.48 0.38
CA LYS A 108 -10.46 -17.52 -0.67
C LYS A 108 -11.85 -17.09 -0.18
N PRO A 109 -12.40 -15.94 -0.64
CA PRO A 109 -11.63 -14.82 -1.20
C PRO A 109 -10.50 -14.43 -0.25
N ILE A 110 -9.45 -13.79 -0.78
CA ILE A 110 -8.42 -13.31 0.13
C ILE A 110 -9.02 -12.25 1.05
N LEU A 111 -8.68 -12.35 2.33
CA LEU A 111 -9.01 -11.36 3.34
C LEU A 111 -7.71 -11.03 4.05
N ILE A 112 -7.30 -9.77 3.96
CA ILE A 112 -6.11 -9.26 4.61
C ILE A 112 -6.55 -8.30 5.70
N ARG A 113 -6.06 -8.52 6.91
CA ARG A 113 -6.14 -7.57 8.01
C ARG A 113 -4.94 -6.62 7.92
N ILE A 114 -5.24 -5.33 8.00
CA ILE A 114 -4.26 -4.26 8.12
C ILE A 114 -4.43 -3.67 9.51
N THR A 115 -3.36 -3.62 10.29
CA THR A 115 -3.39 -3.05 11.64
C THR A 115 -2.31 -1.99 11.75
N LEU A 116 -2.71 -0.79 12.16
CA LEU A 116 -1.83 0.35 12.40
C LEU A 116 -1.92 0.72 13.87
N LYS A 117 -0.78 0.77 14.57
CA LYS A 117 -0.76 1.07 16.01
C LYS A 117 0.44 1.89 16.42
N SER A 118 0.32 2.61 17.54
CA SER A 118 1.48 3.19 18.22
C SER A 118 2.42 2.10 18.71
N LYS A 119 3.72 2.38 18.69
CA LYS A 119 4.77 1.56 19.29
C LYS A 119 4.73 1.73 20.81
N ASP A 120 4.85 0.61 21.53
CA ASP A 120 4.95 0.58 23.00
C ASP A 120 6.27 1.16 23.51
#